data_AF-A0A9P7R7U5-F1
#
_entry.id   AF-A0A9P7R7U5-F1
#
_cell.length_a   1.000
_cell.length_b   1.000
_cell.length_c   1.000
_cell.angle_alpha   90.00
_cell.angle_beta   90.00
_cell.angle_gamma   90.00
#
_symmetry.space_group_name_H-M   'P 1'
#
loop_
_entity.id
_entity.type
_entity.pdbx_description
1 polymer ?
#
loop_
_entity_poly.entity_id
_entity_poly.type
_entity_poly.pdbx_seq_one_letter_code
_entity_poly.pdbx_strand_id
1 'polypeptide(L)'
;MKSITIITSFSAILGAIVTSAAPAEQPVKADMATICETTEAPFANAICHPFTASDGSVFAVFTLDPAKSNEGTFDGMKTAVNSGATTWIPNKMTGNEDFCDNVDGLHSGHINPYMPLVSDCLAIKDWAASNAGHWAVSKADLDKHRWVALSVVGTCAFVVGATKENRPEAGINIGNQDATEIIQQAIEKHRMMDQVEVAGRSSCIASGGKVAADWYIANPDMIKWDN
;
A
#
# COMPACT_ATOMS: atom_id res chain seq x y z
N MET A 1 87.59 -32.38 -8.33
CA MET A 1 87.13 -32.60 -9.72
C MET A 1 85.97 -31.68 -9.98
N LYS A 2 85.97 -31.01 -11.15
CA LYS A 2 84.96 -30.06 -11.61
C LYS A 2 83.60 -30.74 -11.79
N SER A 3 82.51 -30.03 -11.48
CA SER A 3 81.35 -29.93 -12.37
C SER A 3 80.56 -28.66 -12.10
N ILE A 4 80.40 -27.90 -13.19
CA ILE A 4 79.57 -26.70 -13.39
C ILE A 4 78.15 -27.17 -13.72
N THR A 5 77.13 -26.30 -13.54
CA THR A 5 75.89 -26.12 -14.37
C THR A 5 74.66 -25.91 -13.46
N ILE A 6 73.66 -25.03 -13.65
CA ILE A 6 73.35 -23.86 -14.52
C ILE A 6 72.25 -23.09 -13.75
N ILE A 7 72.22 -21.77 -13.93
CA ILE A 7 71.22 -20.80 -13.44
C ILE A 7 69.91 -20.93 -14.23
N THR A 8 68.76 -20.89 -13.54
CA THR A 8 67.54 -20.30 -14.11
C THR A 8 66.82 -19.46 -13.04
N SER A 9 66.93 -18.15 -13.21
CA SER A 9 66.18 -17.12 -12.48
C SER A 9 64.73 -17.08 -12.97
N PHE A 10 63.78 -17.29 -12.07
CA PHE A 10 62.38 -16.92 -12.30
C PHE A 10 62.12 -15.58 -11.61
N SER A 11 62.24 -14.48 -12.35
CA SER A 11 61.67 -13.19 -11.95
C SER A 11 60.14 -13.30 -12.08
N ALA A 12 59.45 -13.52 -10.96
CA ALA A 12 58.02 -13.35 -10.89
C ALA A 12 57.70 -11.85 -10.89
N ILE A 13 57.23 -11.35 -12.04
CA ILE A 13 56.63 -10.03 -12.15
C ILE A 13 55.31 -10.09 -11.38
N LEU A 14 55.24 -9.51 -10.18
CA LEU A 14 53.97 -9.20 -9.54
C LEU A 14 53.28 -8.13 -10.37
N GLY A 15 52.43 -8.55 -11.29
CA GLY A 15 51.44 -7.68 -11.91
C GLY A 15 50.40 -7.32 -10.85
N ALA A 16 50.35 -6.06 -10.45
CA ALA A 16 49.25 -5.52 -9.67
C ALA A 16 47.98 -5.62 -10.52
N ILE A 17 47.09 -6.54 -10.18
CA ILE A 17 45.75 -6.59 -10.75
C ILE A 17 44.99 -5.43 -10.09
N VAL A 18 44.93 -4.30 -10.79
CA VAL A 18 43.97 -3.25 -10.46
C VAL A 18 42.61 -3.78 -10.89
N THR A 19 41.93 -4.50 -10.01
CA THR A 19 40.49 -4.71 -10.14
C THR A 19 39.84 -3.35 -9.90
N SER A 20 39.53 -2.63 -10.97
CA SER A 20 38.60 -1.51 -10.89
C SER A 20 37.27 -2.09 -10.40
N ALA A 21 36.98 -1.96 -9.11
CA ALA A 21 35.64 -2.14 -8.62
C ALA A 21 34.74 -1.19 -9.42
N ALA A 22 33.75 -1.75 -10.13
CA ALA A 22 32.70 -0.94 -10.70
C ALA A 22 32.13 -0.05 -9.59
N PRO A 23 31.85 1.24 -9.85
CA PRO A 23 31.17 2.07 -8.87
C PRO A 23 29.91 1.33 -8.43
N ALA A 24 29.76 1.06 -7.13
CA ALA A 24 28.49 0.61 -6.60
C ALA A 24 27.46 1.68 -7.01
N GLU A 25 26.51 1.32 -7.86
CA GLU A 25 25.36 2.18 -8.16
C GLU A 25 24.72 2.51 -6.82
N GLN A 26 24.89 3.75 -6.38
CA GLN A 26 24.12 4.24 -5.25
C GLN A 26 22.65 4.14 -5.65
N PRO A 27 21.78 3.60 -4.79
CA PRO A 27 20.36 3.56 -5.08
C PRO A 27 19.91 4.99 -5.37
N VAL A 28 19.46 5.23 -6.59
CA VAL A 28 18.94 6.53 -7.01
C VAL A 28 17.77 6.83 -6.08
N LYS A 29 17.91 7.84 -5.22
CA LYS A 29 16.80 8.32 -4.41
C LYS A 29 15.75 8.83 -5.40
N ALA A 30 14.66 8.08 -5.54
CA ALA A 30 13.59 8.43 -6.46
C ALA A 30 13.07 9.83 -6.12
N ASP A 31 12.87 10.65 -7.15
CA ASP A 31 12.23 11.94 -7.01
C ASP A 31 10.74 11.84 -7.38
N MET A 32 9.99 12.89 -7.04
CA MET A 32 8.56 12.95 -7.30
C MET A 32 8.19 12.78 -8.79
N ALA A 33 9.11 13.11 -9.69
CA ALA A 33 8.87 13.02 -11.13
C ALA A 33 8.97 11.57 -11.64
N THR A 34 9.79 10.74 -11.01
CA THR A 34 10.16 9.41 -11.54
C THR A 34 9.65 8.24 -10.71
N ILE A 35 9.21 8.46 -9.46
CA ILE A 35 8.81 7.37 -8.56
C ILE A 35 7.67 6.50 -9.14
N CYS A 36 6.68 7.11 -9.80
CA CYS A 36 5.57 6.37 -10.41
C CYS A 36 5.93 5.70 -11.75
N GLU A 37 6.99 6.15 -12.42
CA GLU A 37 7.48 5.53 -13.66
C GLU A 37 8.35 4.30 -13.37
N THR A 38 8.97 4.28 -12.19
CA THR A 38 9.94 3.25 -11.78
C THR A 38 9.37 2.22 -10.82
N THR A 39 8.17 2.44 -10.29
CA THR A 39 7.49 1.49 -9.39
C THR A 39 6.39 0.75 -10.13
N GLU A 40 6.43 -0.59 -10.10
CA GLU A 40 5.42 -1.42 -10.73
C GLU A 40 4.07 -1.33 -10.01
N ALA A 41 2.99 -1.28 -10.78
CA ALA A 41 1.63 -1.26 -10.25
C ALA A 41 1.30 -2.57 -9.53
N PRO A 42 0.86 -2.54 -8.26
CA PRO A 42 0.67 -3.76 -7.46
C PRO A 42 -0.62 -4.52 -7.81
N PHE A 43 -1.55 -3.91 -8.54
CA PHE A 43 -2.80 -4.53 -8.97
C PHE A 43 -3.34 -3.87 -10.25
N ALA A 44 -4.25 -4.56 -10.94
CA ALA A 44 -4.87 -4.05 -12.16
C ALA A 44 -5.66 -2.76 -11.90
N ASN A 45 -5.56 -1.78 -12.81
CA ASN A 45 -6.18 -0.46 -12.70
C ASN A 45 -5.69 0.40 -11.51
N ALA A 46 -4.52 0.08 -10.94
CA ALA A 46 -3.88 0.95 -9.98
C ALA A 46 -3.42 2.26 -10.65
N ILE A 47 -3.67 3.38 -9.98
CA ILE A 47 -3.16 4.70 -10.32
C ILE A 47 -2.11 5.07 -9.28
N CYS A 48 -0.93 5.47 -9.75
CA CYS A 48 0.15 5.92 -8.90
C CYS A 48 0.07 7.43 -8.65
N HIS A 49 0.18 7.82 -7.39
CA HIS A 49 0.33 9.19 -6.94
C HIS A 49 1.70 9.34 -6.28
N PRO A 50 2.59 10.19 -6.82
CA PRO A 50 3.83 10.49 -6.12
C PRO A 50 3.49 11.29 -4.86
N PHE A 51 4.09 10.93 -3.74
CA PHE A 51 3.84 11.56 -2.44
C PHE A 51 5.15 11.86 -1.71
N THR A 52 5.31 13.08 -1.20
CA THR A 52 6.43 13.45 -0.32
C THR A 52 5.94 13.49 1.12
N ALA A 53 6.47 12.60 1.95
CA ALA A 53 6.19 12.62 3.38
C ALA A 53 6.90 13.79 4.08
N SER A 54 6.50 14.07 5.32
CA SER A 54 7.02 15.20 6.10
C SER A 54 8.54 15.15 6.37
N ASP A 55 9.14 13.96 6.30
CA ASP A 55 10.58 13.73 6.43
C ASP A 55 11.37 13.91 5.12
N GLY A 56 10.67 14.23 4.02
CA GLY A 56 11.26 14.38 2.68
C GLY A 56 11.50 13.05 1.95
N SER A 57 10.99 11.94 2.45
CA SER A 57 10.94 10.66 1.72
C SER A 57 9.85 10.72 0.64
N VAL A 58 10.12 10.11 -0.51
CA VAL A 58 9.22 10.08 -1.67
C VAL A 58 8.69 8.67 -1.85
N PHE A 59 7.37 8.55 -2.01
CA PHE A 59 6.65 7.29 -2.13
C PHE A 59 5.78 7.26 -3.39
N ALA A 60 5.63 6.08 -3.98
CA ALA A 60 4.55 5.79 -4.93
C ALA A 60 3.35 5.27 -4.13
N VAL A 61 2.29 6.08 -4.05
CA VAL A 61 1.02 5.69 -3.43
C VAL A 61 0.09 5.21 -4.51
N PHE A 62 -0.23 3.92 -4.52
CA PHE A 62 -1.14 3.33 -5.48
C PHE A 62 -2.56 3.30 -4.93
N THR A 63 -3.52 3.87 -5.65
CA THR A 63 -4.96 3.74 -5.37
C THR A 63 -5.69 3.13 -6.57
N LEU A 64 -6.99 2.86 -6.45
CA LEU A 64 -7.80 2.49 -7.61
C LEU A 64 -8.02 3.69 -8.55
N ASP A 65 -8.26 3.42 -9.83
CA ASP A 65 -8.65 4.42 -10.84
C ASP A 65 -9.82 5.28 -10.35
N PRO A 66 -9.65 6.62 -10.29
CA PRO A 66 -10.71 7.46 -9.82
C PRO A 66 -11.91 7.44 -10.76
N ALA A 67 -13.11 7.39 -10.18
CA ALA A 67 -14.31 7.62 -10.95
C ALA A 67 -14.23 9.01 -11.60
N LYS A 68 -14.61 9.12 -12.88
CA LYS A 68 -14.68 10.41 -13.61
C LYS A 68 -15.76 11.37 -13.07
N SER A 69 -16.28 11.12 -11.88
CA SER A 69 -17.51 11.71 -11.38
C SER A 69 -17.22 12.98 -10.59
N ASN A 70 -17.83 14.09 -11.00
CA ASN A 70 -17.91 15.34 -10.24
C ASN A 70 -18.93 15.24 -9.10
N GLU A 71 -19.00 14.09 -8.45
CA GLU A 71 -20.17 13.60 -7.74
C GLU A 71 -19.92 13.58 -6.23
N GLY A 72 -20.95 13.92 -5.46
CA GLY A 72 -20.90 13.88 -3.99
C GLY A 72 -20.91 12.45 -3.44
N THR A 73 -20.85 12.33 -2.12
CA THR A 73 -20.73 11.09 -1.35
C THR A 73 -21.66 9.93 -1.80
N PHE A 74 -22.96 10.20 -2.02
CA PHE A 74 -23.93 9.15 -2.40
C PHE A 74 -23.90 8.81 -3.90
N ASP A 75 -23.48 9.76 -4.72
CA ASP A 75 -23.37 9.58 -6.16
C ASP A 75 -22.14 8.71 -6.50
N GLY A 76 -21.07 8.83 -5.71
CA GLY A 76 -19.90 7.95 -5.75
C GLY A 76 -20.22 6.46 -5.53
N MET A 77 -21.03 6.13 -4.52
CA MET A 77 -21.54 4.75 -4.32
C MET A 77 -22.33 4.24 -5.50
N LYS A 78 -23.23 5.07 -6.03
CA LYS A 78 -24.03 4.71 -7.20
C LYS A 78 -23.13 4.43 -8.41
N THR A 79 -22.05 5.19 -8.57
CA THR A 79 -21.05 4.98 -9.61
C THR A 79 -20.33 3.64 -9.45
N ALA A 80 -19.84 3.28 -8.26
CA ALA A 80 -19.19 1.99 -8.01
C ALA A 80 -20.14 0.80 -8.21
N VAL A 81 -21.40 0.94 -7.82
CA VAL A 81 -22.45 -0.07 -8.05
C VAL A 81 -22.72 -0.25 -9.54
N ASN A 82 -22.87 0.85 -10.28
CA ASN A 82 -23.18 0.80 -11.71
C ASN A 82 -22.00 0.27 -12.55
N SER A 83 -20.77 0.60 -12.18
CA SER A 83 -19.57 0.11 -12.86
C SER A 83 -19.24 -1.34 -12.50
N GLY A 84 -19.67 -1.79 -11.31
CA GLY A 84 -19.23 -3.06 -10.74
C GLY A 84 -17.74 -3.09 -10.40
N ALA A 85 -17.13 -1.92 -10.19
CA ALA A 85 -15.72 -1.76 -9.89
C ALA A 85 -15.53 -0.79 -8.72
N THR A 86 -14.67 -1.20 -7.79
CA THR A 86 -14.25 -0.41 -6.63
C THR A 86 -13.43 0.77 -7.13
N THR A 87 -13.68 1.95 -6.58
CA THR A 87 -13.10 3.19 -7.09
C THR A 87 -12.82 4.16 -5.95
N TRP A 88 -11.79 4.99 -6.13
CA TRP A 88 -11.55 6.12 -5.26
C TRP A 88 -12.24 7.37 -5.83
N ILE A 89 -13.00 8.08 -5.00
CA ILE A 89 -13.76 9.26 -5.38
C ILE A 89 -13.16 10.48 -4.67
N PRO A 90 -12.47 11.37 -5.41
CA PRO A 90 -11.97 12.61 -4.84
C PRO A 90 -13.13 13.54 -4.45
N ASN A 91 -13.08 14.10 -3.25
CA ASN A 91 -14.06 15.09 -2.80
C ASN A 91 -13.52 16.51 -3.02
N LYS A 92 -14.32 17.37 -3.67
CA LYS A 92 -14.00 18.80 -3.88
C LYS A 92 -14.39 19.69 -2.69
N MET A 93 -15.18 19.17 -1.75
CA MET A 93 -15.56 19.89 -0.53
C MET A 93 -14.52 19.68 0.57
N THR A 94 -14.39 20.67 1.46
CA THR A 94 -13.47 20.61 2.61
C THR A 94 -14.03 19.67 3.68
N GLY A 95 -13.22 18.70 4.11
CA GLY A 95 -13.54 17.74 5.16
C GLY A 95 -13.14 16.33 4.71
N ASN A 96 -12.41 15.60 5.55
CA ASN A 96 -12.16 14.19 5.30
C ASN A 96 -13.44 13.44 5.63
N GLU A 97 -13.85 12.55 4.74
CA GLU A 97 -15.05 11.76 4.97
C GLU A 97 -14.73 10.64 5.98
N ASP A 98 -15.62 10.48 6.96
CA ASP A 98 -15.59 9.50 8.04
C ASP A 98 -16.89 8.71 7.94
N PHE A 99 -16.79 7.49 7.41
CA PHE A 99 -17.93 6.62 7.15
C PHE A 99 -18.01 5.44 8.11
N CYS A 100 -16.96 5.18 8.89
CA CYS A 100 -16.85 3.98 9.71
C CYS A 100 -16.71 4.33 11.18
N ASP A 101 -17.70 3.98 12.00
CA ASP A 101 -17.51 4.00 13.45
C ASP A 101 -16.84 2.72 13.95
N ASN A 102 -16.40 2.78 15.21
CA ASN A 102 -15.72 1.70 15.92
C ASN A 102 -14.44 1.26 15.19
N VAL A 103 -13.65 2.20 14.69
CA VAL A 103 -12.25 1.96 14.32
C VAL A 103 -11.43 1.38 15.49
N ASP A 104 -11.90 1.56 16.74
CA ASP A 104 -11.38 0.90 17.95
C ASP A 104 -11.77 -0.59 18.10
N GLY A 105 -12.56 -1.15 17.18
CA GLY A 105 -13.11 -2.52 17.22
C GLY A 105 -12.04 -3.63 17.22
N LEU A 106 -12.48 -4.88 17.38
CA LEU A 106 -11.62 -6.07 17.53
C LEU A 106 -10.41 -6.07 16.59
N HIS A 107 -9.22 -5.90 17.17
CA HIS A 107 -7.94 -5.97 16.47
C HIS A 107 -7.25 -7.29 16.79
N SER A 108 -6.86 -8.03 15.75
CA SER A 108 -5.86 -9.08 15.88
C SER A 108 -4.60 -8.61 15.18
N GLY A 109 -3.56 -8.33 15.95
CA GLY A 109 -2.20 -8.18 15.43
C GLY A 109 -1.62 -9.56 15.12
N HIS A 110 -0.93 -9.69 14.00
CA HIS A 110 -0.30 -10.95 13.59
C HIS A 110 1.21 -10.75 13.54
N ILE A 111 1.97 -11.73 14.04
CA ILE A 111 3.43 -11.72 13.98
C ILE A 111 3.86 -12.66 12.86
N ASN A 112 4.47 -12.12 11.81
CA ASN A 112 5.05 -12.93 10.73
C ASN A 112 6.26 -12.19 10.10
N PRO A 113 7.12 -12.87 9.33
CA PRO A 113 8.35 -12.25 8.80
C PRO A 113 8.11 -11.28 7.64
N TYR A 114 6.89 -11.16 7.15
CA TYR A 114 6.50 -10.31 6.01
C TYR A 114 5.72 -9.08 6.45
N MET A 115 5.63 -8.78 7.75
CA MET A 115 4.90 -7.63 8.25
C MET A 115 5.34 -6.33 7.54
N PRO A 116 4.37 -5.51 7.08
CA PRO A 116 4.63 -4.20 6.48
C PRO A 116 5.52 -3.31 7.33
N LEU A 117 6.37 -2.51 6.67
CA LEU A 117 7.10 -1.43 7.31
C LEU A 117 6.12 -0.31 7.73
N VAL A 118 6.32 0.20 8.94
CA VAL A 118 5.54 1.32 9.50
C VAL A 118 5.69 2.56 8.63
N SER A 119 6.86 2.80 8.01
CA SER A 119 7.07 3.94 7.11
C SER A 119 6.13 3.91 5.91
N ASP A 120 5.91 2.74 5.34
CA ASP A 120 5.08 2.56 4.15
C ASP A 120 3.60 2.75 4.51
N CYS A 121 3.17 2.22 5.65
CA CYS A 121 1.82 2.44 6.15
C CYS A 121 1.56 3.91 6.52
N LEU A 122 2.56 4.59 7.10
CA LEU A 122 2.48 6.03 7.37
C LEU A 122 2.35 6.84 6.08
N ALA A 123 2.98 6.44 4.97
CA ALA A 123 2.79 7.10 3.68
C ALA A 123 1.35 7.00 3.18
N ILE A 124 0.69 5.84 3.32
CA ILE A 124 -0.74 5.69 3.01
C ILE A 124 -1.58 6.63 3.90
N LYS A 125 -1.30 6.61 5.21
CA LYS A 125 -1.99 7.44 6.21
C LYS A 125 -1.88 8.94 5.89
N ASP A 126 -0.66 9.41 5.65
CA ASP A 126 -0.38 10.83 5.42
C ASP A 126 -0.90 11.29 4.05
N TRP A 127 -0.86 10.42 3.03
CA TRP A 127 -1.50 10.69 1.74
C TRP A 127 -3.02 10.81 1.92
N ALA A 128 -3.65 9.88 2.63
CA ALA A 128 -5.09 9.92 2.89
C ALA A 128 -5.47 11.19 3.67
N ALA A 129 -4.72 11.55 4.71
CA ALA A 129 -4.95 12.77 5.49
C ALA A 129 -4.81 14.06 4.65
N SER A 130 -3.99 14.04 3.60
CA SER A 130 -3.73 15.19 2.72
C SER A 130 -4.67 15.30 1.52
N ASN A 131 -5.49 14.27 1.26
CA ASN A 131 -6.40 14.23 0.11
C ASN A 131 -7.84 14.02 0.61
N ALA A 132 -8.78 14.88 0.19
CA ALA A 132 -10.18 14.68 0.51
C ALA A 132 -10.81 13.65 -0.44
N GLY A 133 -11.55 12.68 0.10
CA GLY A 133 -12.24 11.66 -0.68
C GLY A 133 -12.51 10.39 0.11
N HIS A 134 -13.01 9.40 -0.62
CA HIS A 134 -13.32 8.07 -0.10
C HIS A 134 -13.22 7.00 -1.18
N TRP A 135 -13.10 5.76 -0.75
CA TRP A 135 -13.29 4.58 -1.58
C TRP A 135 -14.75 4.14 -1.52
N ALA A 136 -15.35 3.91 -2.69
CA ALA A 136 -16.60 3.18 -2.82
C ALA A 136 -16.29 1.76 -3.29
N VAL A 137 -16.47 0.80 -2.39
CA VAL A 137 -16.12 -0.61 -2.57
C VAL A 137 -17.27 -1.34 -3.22
N SER A 138 -17.05 -1.93 -4.40
CA SER A 138 -18.11 -2.60 -5.15
C SER A 138 -18.41 -3.99 -4.56
N LYS A 139 -19.69 -4.36 -4.54
CA LYS A 139 -20.08 -5.74 -4.21
C LYS A 139 -19.46 -6.75 -5.17
N ALA A 140 -19.35 -6.40 -6.46
CA ALA A 140 -18.81 -7.29 -7.48
C ALA A 140 -17.34 -7.67 -7.20
N ASP A 141 -16.51 -6.74 -6.74
CA ASP A 141 -15.12 -7.05 -6.37
C ASP A 141 -15.05 -7.81 -5.06
N LEU A 142 -15.88 -7.47 -4.07
CA LEU A 142 -16.04 -8.29 -2.88
C LEU A 142 -16.49 -9.71 -3.23
N ASP A 143 -17.30 -9.90 -4.27
CA ASP A 143 -17.77 -11.21 -4.73
C ASP A 143 -16.68 -12.05 -5.38
N LYS A 144 -15.78 -11.41 -6.13
CA LYS A 144 -14.63 -12.06 -6.77
C LYS A 144 -13.49 -12.32 -5.80
N HIS A 145 -13.22 -11.39 -4.89
CA HIS A 145 -12.02 -11.38 -4.05
C HIS A 145 -12.37 -11.36 -2.57
N ARG A 146 -11.54 -12.00 -1.74
CA ARG A 146 -11.71 -11.91 -0.28
C ARG A 146 -11.39 -10.49 0.23
N TRP A 147 -10.37 -9.87 -0.37
CA TRP A 147 -9.84 -8.57 -0.02
C TRP A 147 -9.76 -7.69 -1.27
N VAL A 148 -10.11 -6.42 -1.12
CA VAL A 148 -10.01 -5.40 -2.16
C VAL A 148 -8.98 -4.37 -1.70
N ALA A 149 -7.97 -4.11 -2.54
CA ALA A 149 -6.95 -3.10 -2.28
C ALA A 149 -7.57 -1.71 -2.35
N LEU A 150 -7.39 -0.90 -1.31
CA LEU A 150 -7.77 0.52 -1.36
C LEU A 150 -6.56 1.40 -1.65
N SER A 151 -5.46 1.12 -0.96
CA SER A 151 -4.19 1.80 -1.16
C SER A 151 -3.01 0.87 -0.88
N VAL A 152 -1.93 1.02 -1.65
CA VAL A 152 -0.69 0.24 -1.50
C VAL A 152 0.53 1.17 -1.64
N VAL A 153 1.48 1.04 -0.73
CA VAL A 153 2.81 1.68 -0.78
C VAL A 153 3.83 0.63 -0.35
N GLY A 154 4.82 0.33 -1.20
CA GLY A 154 5.91 -0.57 -0.84
C GLY A 154 5.42 -1.90 -0.23
N THR A 155 5.75 -2.12 1.04
CA THR A 155 5.38 -3.32 1.81
C THR A 155 4.04 -3.22 2.53
N CYS A 156 3.31 -2.10 2.43
CA CYS A 156 2.04 -1.90 3.11
C CYS A 156 0.87 -1.80 2.14
N ALA A 157 -0.17 -2.59 2.38
CA ALA A 157 -1.46 -2.50 1.73
C ALA A 157 -2.54 -2.26 2.78
N PHE A 158 -3.42 -1.30 2.52
CA PHE A 158 -4.67 -1.14 3.24
C PHE A 158 -5.79 -1.74 2.40
N VAL A 159 -6.41 -2.80 2.91
CA VAL A 159 -7.43 -3.57 2.19
C VAL A 159 -8.69 -3.76 3.00
N VAL A 160 -9.80 -3.97 2.30
CA VAL A 160 -11.10 -4.18 2.90
C VAL A 160 -11.80 -5.39 2.33
N GLY A 161 -12.65 -5.99 3.16
CA GLY A 161 -13.37 -7.21 2.86
C GLY A 161 -14.71 -7.25 3.57
N ALA A 162 -15.52 -8.22 3.18
CA ALA A 162 -16.76 -8.55 3.87
C ALA A 162 -17.07 -10.04 3.69
N THR A 163 -17.48 -10.69 4.79
CA THR A 163 -18.03 -12.06 4.76
C THR A 163 -19.20 -12.12 3.78
N LYS A 164 -19.35 -13.22 3.03
CA LYS A 164 -20.38 -13.39 1.98
C LYS A 164 -21.79 -13.02 2.43
N GLU A 165 -22.13 -13.38 3.66
CA GLU A 165 -23.44 -13.18 4.28
C GLU A 165 -23.72 -11.70 4.59
N ASN A 166 -22.68 -10.86 4.68
CA ASN A 166 -22.77 -9.45 5.06
C ASN A 166 -22.35 -8.50 3.93
N ARG A 167 -22.25 -8.96 2.68
CA ARG A 167 -21.90 -8.10 1.54
C ARG A 167 -23.09 -7.25 1.14
N PRO A 168 -23.08 -5.92 1.36
CA PRO A 168 -24.17 -5.05 0.94
C PRO A 168 -24.28 -5.03 -0.59
N GLU A 169 -25.52 -5.04 -1.10
CA GLU A 169 -25.78 -4.87 -2.55
C GLU A 169 -25.18 -3.58 -3.09
N ALA A 170 -25.19 -2.53 -2.28
CA ALA A 170 -24.77 -1.21 -2.69
C ALA A 170 -23.31 -0.85 -2.33
N GLY A 171 -22.51 -1.83 -1.91
CA GLY A 171 -21.10 -1.62 -1.59
C GLY A 171 -20.84 -1.01 -0.20
N ILE A 172 -19.57 -0.74 0.10
CA ILE A 172 -19.09 -0.19 1.39
C ILE A 172 -18.33 1.11 1.09
N ASN A 173 -18.59 2.17 1.85
CA ASN A 173 -17.75 3.37 1.80
C ASN A 173 -16.69 3.33 2.89
N ILE A 174 -15.47 3.66 2.51
CA ILE A 174 -14.32 3.83 3.40
C ILE A 174 -13.74 5.20 3.07
N GLY A 175 -13.79 6.12 4.02
CA GLY A 175 -13.27 7.47 3.85
C GLY A 175 -11.77 7.55 4.05
N ASN A 176 -11.16 8.61 3.52
CA ASN A 176 -9.76 8.90 3.80
C ASN A 176 -9.52 9.17 5.31
N GLN A 177 -10.52 9.69 6.04
CA GLN A 177 -10.42 9.82 7.50
C GLN A 177 -10.38 8.44 8.16
N ASP A 178 -11.27 7.52 7.75
CA ASP A 178 -11.31 6.15 8.28
C ASP A 178 -9.94 5.45 8.11
N ALA A 179 -9.35 5.53 6.91
CA ALA A 179 -8.04 4.96 6.63
C ALA A 179 -6.94 5.58 7.51
N THR A 180 -6.99 6.90 7.71
CA THR A 180 -6.05 7.63 8.57
C THR A 180 -6.11 7.13 10.01
N GLU A 181 -7.31 7.04 10.57
CA GLU A 181 -7.54 6.64 11.95
C GLU A 181 -7.20 5.16 12.17
N ILE A 182 -7.63 4.27 11.27
CA ILE A 182 -7.34 2.84 11.34
C ILE A 182 -5.83 2.58 11.32
N ILE A 183 -5.10 3.19 10.38
CA ILE A 183 -3.65 2.98 10.26
C ILE A 183 -2.92 3.57 11.48
N GLN A 184 -3.31 4.76 11.92
CA GLN A 184 -2.72 5.37 13.13
C GLN A 184 -2.89 4.45 14.34
N GLN A 185 -4.09 3.93 14.57
CA GLN A 185 -4.37 3.06 15.71
C GLN A 185 -3.66 1.72 15.62
N ALA A 186 -3.61 1.11 14.44
CA ALA A 186 -2.88 -0.14 14.23
C ALA A 186 -1.40 0.02 14.61
N ILE A 187 -0.77 1.13 14.19
CA ILE A 187 0.61 1.45 14.55
C ILE A 187 0.73 1.69 16.07
N GLU A 188 -0.15 2.48 16.67
CA GLU A 188 -0.05 2.78 18.11
C GLU A 188 -0.22 1.55 19.02
N LYS A 189 -1.10 0.62 18.64
CA LYS A 189 -1.49 -0.52 19.48
C LYS A 189 -0.73 -1.81 19.18
N HIS A 190 -0.28 -2.02 17.93
CA HIS A 190 0.24 -3.32 17.47
C HIS A 190 1.59 -3.25 16.77
N ARG A 191 2.21 -2.08 16.65
CA ARG A 191 3.57 -1.95 16.13
C ARG A 191 4.54 -2.84 16.90
N MET A 192 5.39 -3.53 16.14
CA MET A 192 6.54 -4.25 16.66
C MET A 192 7.80 -3.78 15.95
N MET A 193 8.72 -3.17 16.69
CA MET A 193 9.90 -2.51 16.12
C MET A 193 9.51 -1.47 15.06
N ASP A 194 9.76 -1.72 13.78
CA ASP A 194 9.41 -0.85 12.65
C ASP A 194 8.38 -1.50 11.71
N GLN A 195 7.69 -2.55 12.18
CA GLN A 195 6.71 -3.29 11.39
C GLN A 195 5.32 -3.33 12.05
N VAL A 196 4.27 -3.46 11.24
CA VAL A 196 2.87 -3.53 11.69
C VAL A 196 2.00 -4.38 10.76
N GLU A 197 1.26 -5.32 11.32
CA GLU A 197 0.24 -6.09 10.60
C GLU A 197 -0.96 -6.31 11.52
N VAL A 198 -2.13 -5.83 11.09
CA VAL A 198 -3.33 -5.81 11.92
C VAL A 198 -4.56 -5.99 11.06
N ALA A 199 -5.39 -6.96 11.42
CA ALA A 199 -6.74 -7.09 10.90
C ALA A 199 -7.75 -6.61 11.95
N GLY A 200 -8.82 -5.99 11.48
CA GLY A 200 -9.91 -5.54 12.33
C GLY A 200 -11.25 -5.49 11.62
N ARG A 201 -12.24 -4.97 12.34
CA ARG A 201 -13.60 -4.85 11.84
C ARG A 201 -14.24 -3.55 12.31
N SER A 202 -14.82 -2.82 11.39
CA SER A 202 -15.49 -1.53 11.62
C SER A 202 -16.93 -1.54 11.13
N SER A 203 -17.73 -0.61 11.61
CA SER A 203 -19.12 -0.43 11.20
C SER A 203 -19.23 0.73 10.22
N CYS A 204 -19.28 0.44 8.93
CA CYS A 204 -19.20 1.44 7.87
C CYS A 204 -20.55 1.72 7.21
N ILE A 205 -20.72 2.94 6.71
CA ILE A 205 -21.90 3.33 5.95
C ILE A 205 -21.93 2.57 4.60
N ALA A 206 -23.09 1.98 4.32
CA ALA A 206 -23.48 1.41 3.04
C ALA A 206 -24.82 2.01 2.58
N SER A 207 -25.16 1.89 1.29
CA SER A 207 -26.50 2.26 0.86
C SER A 207 -27.52 1.26 1.41
N GLY A 208 -28.41 1.78 2.27
CA GLY A 208 -29.37 1.00 3.07
C GLY A 208 -29.07 0.93 4.57
N GLY A 209 -27.91 1.41 5.05
CA GLY A 209 -27.60 1.46 6.49
C GLY A 209 -26.12 1.20 6.81
N LYS A 210 -25.80 0.93 8.07
CA LYS A 210 -24.44 0.55 8.48
C LYS A 210 -24.23 -0.95 8.30
N VAL A 211 -23.05 -1.32 7.83
CA VAL A 211 -22.61 -2.72 7.63
C VAL A 211 -21.26 -2.93 8.27
N ALA A 212 -20.99 -4.16 8.69
CA ALA A 212 -19.73 -4.51 9.29
C ALA A 212 -18.70 -4.85 8.19
N ALA A 213 -17.67 -4.02 8.06
CA ALA A 213 -16.58 -4.16 7.10
C ALA A 213 -15.33 -4.70 7.80
N ASP A 214 -14.77 -5.78 7.26
CA ASP A 214 -13.47 -6.29 7.71
C ASP A 214 -12.38 -5.47 7.00
N TRP A 215 -11.29 -5.16 7.69
CA TRP A 215 -10.15 -4.48 7.11
C TRP A 215 -8.85 -5.12 7.55
N TYR A 216 -7.79 -4.92 6.77
CA TYR A 216 -6.49 -5.50 7.04
C TYR A 216 -5.37 -4.58 6.54
N ILE A 217 -4.39 -4.34 7.41
CA ILE A 217 -3.10 -3.75 7.06
C ILE A 217 -2.13 -4.93 6.96
N ALA A 218 -1.66 -5.20 5.75
CA ALA A 218 -0.87 -6.38 5.45
C ALA A 218 0.09 -6.13 4.29
N ASN A 219 1.02 -7.06 4.10
CA ASN A 219 1.94 -7.00 2.98
C ASN A 219 1.22 -7.36 1.68
N PRO A 220 1.33 -6.54 0.60
CA PRO A 220 0.66 -6.82 -0.66
C PRO A 220 1.03 -8.18 -1.26
N ASP A 221 2.24 -8.69 -1.02
CA ASP A 221 2.67 -10.01 -1.51
C ASP A 221 1.93 -11.18 -0.84
N MET A 222 1.36 -10.94 0.33
CA MET A 222 0.55 -11.92 1.06
C MET A 222 -0.93 -11.90 0.63
N ILE A 223 -1.34 -10.89 -0.13
CA ILE A 223 -2.72 -10.73 -0.56
C ILE A 223 -2.86 -11.36 -1.93
N LYS A 224 -3.71 -12.38 -2.03
CA LYS A 224 -4.11 -12.92 -3.32
C LYS A 224 -5.07 -11.95 -4.00
N TRP A 225 -4.51 -11.07 -4.81
CA TRP A 225 -5.25 -10.06 -5.57
C TRP A 225 -6.15 -10.71 -6.61
N ASP A 226 -5.72 -11.82 -7.23
CA ASP A 226 -6.49 -12.59 -8.19
C ASP A 226 -6.74 -14.02 -7.66
N ASN A 227 -7.96 -14.52 -7.86
CA ASN A 227 -8.30 -15.94 -7.68
C ASN A 227 -8.01 -16.71 -8.96
#